data_AF-A0A072V5C5-F1
#
_entry.id   AF-A0A072V5C5-F1
#
_cell.length_a   1.000
_cell.length_b   1.000
_cell.length_c   1.000
_cell.angle_alpha   90.00
_cell.angle_beta   90.00
_cell.angle_gamma   90.00
#
_symmetry.space_group_name_H-M   'P 1'
#
loop_
_entity.id
_entity.type
_entity.pdbx_description
1 polymer ?
#
loop_
_entity_poly.entity_id
_entity_poly.type
_entity_poly.pdbx_seq_one_letter_code
_entity_poly.pdbx_strand_id
1 'polypeptide(L)'
;MFNFNSWRHRRTLIYHLKGFITPQTSQSLNPSPLFHHFCTNPSDSTSFAASYLIHNFGFDPQFASKLCSTHRLRFNSTQKPESVVTFFRNYGFSDSQLRDLIAKMPGLLSCKPFKTVLPKFQFFLSKGASNSDIVNLVCKNPVFLTASLDKKIVQTYELVCRFLQSDKETLALLNYNANLLCDPYVRNNITMLIEKWSVPLKHEKIG
;
A
#
# COMPACT_ATOMS: atom_id res chain seq x y z
N MET A 1 -6.93 33.39 25.69
CA MET A 1 -6.81 33.81 24.28
C MET A 1 -6.13 32.69 23.51
N PHE A 2 -6.85 32.05 22.58
CA PHE A 2 -6.36 30.93 21.79
C PHE A 2 -5.33 31.41 20.74
N ASN A 3 -4.16 30.78 20.74
CA ASN A 3 -3.01 31.16 19.91
C ASN A 3 -3.24 30.69 18.46
N PHE A 4 -3.53 31.66 17.58
CA PHE A 4 -3.90 31.50 16.18
C PHE A 4 -2.76 31.04 15.25
N ASN A 5 -1.53 30.85 15.75
CA ASN A 5 -0.33 30.64 14.92
C ASN A 5 0.12 29.17 14.75
N SER A 6 -0.41 28.22 15.54
CA SER A 6 -0.10 26.78 15.39
C SER A 6 -0.71 26.17 14.12
N TRP A 7 -1.87 26.68 13.69
CA TRP A 7 -2.66 26.12 12.59
C TRP A 7 -2.10 26.42 11.20
N ARG A 8 -1.43 27.57 11.01
CA ARG A 8 -0.84 27.93 9.71
C ARG A 8 0.32 27.00 9.35
N HIS A 9 1.22 26.70 10.29
CA HIS A 9 2.36 25.82 10.02
C HIS A 9 1.97 24.35 9.84
N ARG A 10 0.94 23.86 10.54
CA ARG A 10 0.39 22.50 10.33
C ARG A 10 -0.25 22.34 8.94
N ARG A 11 -0.99 23.35 8.47
CA ARG A 11 -1.50 23.37 7.08
C ARG A 11 -0.36 23.42 6.07
N THR A 12 0.65 24.26 6.27
CA THR A 12 1.83 24.32 5.38
C THR A 12 2.60 22.99 5.35
N LEU A 13 2.67 22.25 6.46
CA LEU A 13 3.28 20.91 6.49
C LEU A 13 2.43 19.83 5.82
N ILE A 14 1.10 19.89 5.93
CA ILE A 14 0.19 19.07 5.11
C ILE A 14 0.40 19.41 3.63
N TYR A 15 0.61 20.69 3.28
CA TYR A 15 0.98 21.09 1.92
C TYR A 15 2.39 20.63 1.52
N HIS A 16 3.36 20.54 2.43
CA HIS A 16 4.69 19.96 2.12
C HIS A 16 4.64 18.44 1.97
N LEU A 17 3.83 17.74 2.76
CA LEU A 17 3.56 16.31 2.59
C LEU A 17 2.72 16.03 1.33
N LYS A 18 1.87 16.98 0.90
CA LYS A 18 1.21 16.96 -0.42
C LYS A 18 2.14 17.45 -1.56
N GLY A 19 3.17 18.23 -1.24
CA GLY A 19 4.00 19.01 -2.16
C GLY A 19 5.28 18.33 -2.64
N PHE A 20 5.56 17.10 -2.20
CA PHE A 20 6.48 16.19 -2.90
C PHE A 20 5.91 15.64 -4.22
N ILE A 21 4.74 16.14 -4.65
CA ILE A 21 4.09 15.79 -5.91
C ILE A 21 3.85 17.09 -6.70
N THR A 22 4.83 17.51 -7.49
CA THR A 22 4.53 18.14 -8.78
C THR A 22 4.37 17.02 -9.82
N PRO A 23 3.36 17.06 -10.70
CA PRO A 23 3.35 16.22 -11.87
C PRO A 23 4.50 16.71 -12.77
N GLN A 24 5.49 15.87 -13.06
CA GLN A 24 6.29 16.12 -14.26
C GLN A 24 5.38 15.89 -15.46
N THR A 25 5.09 17.01 -16.12
CA THR A 25 4.48 17.11 -17.44
C THR A 25 5.12 16.11 -18.39
N SER A 26 4.27 15.32 -19.00
CA SER A 26 4.55 14.42 -20.11
C SER A 26 5.24 15.16 -21.25
N GLN A 27 6.52 14.85 -21.48
CA GLN A 27 7.13 15.00 -22.80
C GLN A 27 7.08 13.65 -23.50
N SER A 28 6.25 13.64 -24.56
CA SER A 28 6.16 12.57 -25.54
C SER A 28 7.49 12.46 -26.29
N LEU A 29 8.16 11.32 -26.15
CA LEU A 29 9.08 10.80 -27.14
C LEU A 29 8.59 9.41 -27.51
N ASN A 30 8.04 9.29 -28.73
CA ASN A 30 7.79 8.02 -29.40
C ASN A 30 9.11 7.23 -29.50
N PRO A 31 9.12 5.94 -29.13
CA PRO A 31 10.00 4.98 -29.75
C PRO A 31 9.17 4.13 -30.73
N SER A 32 9.58 4.14 -32.00
CA SER A 32 9.11 3.21 -33.02
C SER A 32 9.15 1.75 -32.53
N PRO A 33 8.20 0.89 -32.93
CA PRO A 33 8.17 -0.49 -32.48
C PRO A 33 9.25 -1.30 -33.22
N LEU A 34 10.37 -1.57 -32.55
CA LEU A 34 11.23 -2.67 -32.93
C LEU A 34 10.55 -3.96 -32.46
N PHE A 35 9.81 -4.58 -33.38
CA PHE A 35 9.35 -5.95 -33.26
C PHE A 35 10.57 -6.89 -33.21
N HIS A 36 11.05 -7.18 -32.01
CA HIS A 36 11.77 -8.42 -31.77
C HIS A 36 10.75 -9.52 -31.50
N HIS A 37 10.34 -10.19 -32.58
CA HIS A 37 9.65 -11.45 -32.53
C HIS A 37 10.62 -12.49 -31.93
N PHE A 38 10.60 -12.62 -30.60
CA PHE A 38 11.11 -13.83 -29.97
C PHE A 38 10.06 -14.92 -30.16
N CYS A 39 10.23 -15.70 -31.22
CA CYS A 39 9.61 -17.02 -31.34
C CYS A 39 10.02 -17.82 -30.11
N THR A 40 9.08 -18.03 -29.19
CA THR A 40 9.25 -19.01 -28.11
C THR A 40 8.31 -20.15 -28.45
N ASN A 41 8.88 -21.29 -28.80
CA ASN A 41 8.14 -22.51 -29.12
C ASN A 41 7.17 -22.85 -27.96
N PRO A 42 5.92 -23.25 -28.24
CA PRO A 42 5.00 -23.75 -27.23
C PRO A 42 5.44 -25.16 -26.84
N SER A 43 6.34 -25.27 -25.88
CA SER A 43 6.49 -26.52 -25.12
C SER A 43 5.49 -26.47 -23.98
N ASP A 44 4.33 -27.05 -24.24
CA ASP A 44 3.12 -27.08 -23.42
C ASP A 44 3.34 -27.67 -22.02
N SER A 45 3.42 -26.79 -21.03
CA SER A 45 2.74 -27.01 -19.74
C SER A 45 2.58 -25.66 -19.04
N THR A 46 1.44 -25.00 -19.24
CA THR A 46 1.06 -23.89 -18.38
C THR A 46 1.04 -24.38 -16.94
N SER A 47 1.86 -23.79 -16.07
CA SER A 47 1.88 -24.20 -14.66
C SER A 47 0.47 -24.10 -14.04
N PHE A 48 0.15 -24.96 -13.08
CA PHE A 48 -1.15 -24.92 -12.40
C PHE A 48 -1.52 -23.51 -11.91
N ALA A 49 -0.54 -22.78 -11.36
CA ALA A 49 -0.73 -21.39 -10.93
C ALA A 49 -1.08 -20.45 -12.09
N ALA A 50 -0.43 -20.61 -13.26
CA ALA A 50 -0.74 -19.80 -14.44
C ALA A 50 -2.15 -20.11 -14.97
N SER A 51 -2.54 -21.39 -15.06
CA SER A 51 -3.91 -21.78 -15.44
C SER A 51 -4.94 -21.20 -14.46
N TYR A 52 -4.66 -21.27 -13.15
CA TYR A 52 -5.54 -20.66 -12.14
C TYR A 52 -5.71 -19.16 -12.35
N LEU A 53 -4.62 -18.44 -12.63
CA LEU A 53 -4.64 -17.00 -12.91
C LEU A 53 -5.46 -16.64 -14.16
N ILE A 54 -5.32 -17.43 -15.23
CA ILE A 54 -6.09 -17.24 -16.48
C ILE A 54 -7.58 -17.44 -16.21
N HIS A 55 -7.96 -18.56 -15.58
CA HIS A 55 -9.37 -18.91 -15.39
C HIS A 55 -10.09 -18.05 -14.34
N ASN A 56 -9.43 -17.65 -13.25
CA ASN A 56 -10.10 -16.96 -12.13
C ASN A 56 -9.97 -15.44 -12.18
N PHE A 57 -8.95 -14.90 -12.85
CA PHE A 57 -8.72 -13.45 -12.95
C PHE A 57 -8.74 -12.93 -14.40
N GLY A 58 -8.95 -13.80 -15.39
CA GLY A 58 -9.04 -13.42 -16.79
C GLY A 58 -7.74 -12.80 -17.33
N PHE A 59 -6.59 -13.25 -16.83
CA PHE A 59 -5.31 -12.80 -17.33
C PHE A 59 -4.95 -13.48 -18.65
N ASP A 60 -4.30 -12.72 -19.52
CA ASP A 60 -3.69 -13.26 -20.73
C ASP A 60 -2.66 -14.36 -20.38
N PRO A 61 -2.56 -15.46 -21.14
CA PRO A 61 -1.64 -16.57 -20.84
C PRO A 61 -0.17 -16.17 -20.71
N GLN A 62 0.32 -15.25 -21.54
CA GLN A 62 1.70 -14.76 -21.48
C GLN A 62 1.91 -13.91 -20.23
N PHE A 63 0.95 -13.04 -19.93
CA PHE A 63 0.97 -12.24 -18.70
C PHE A 63 0.92 -13.10 -17.45
N ALA A 64 0.04 -14.10 -17.39
CA ALA A 64 -0.06 -15.04 -16.27
C ALA A 64 1.24 -15.83 -16.05
N SER A 65 1.84 -16.33 -17.14
CA SER A 65 3.12 -17.05 -17.09
C SER A 65 4.26 -16.16 -16.59
N LYS A 66 4.30 -14.90 -17.06
CA LYS A 66 5.26 -13.88 -16.60
C LYS A 66 5.08 -13.54 -15.13
N LEU A 67 3.85 -13.38 -14.64
CA LEU A 67 3.59 -13.14 -13.22
C LEU A 67 4.08 -14.31 -12.37
N CYS A 68 3.80 -15.55 -12.81
CA CYS A 68 4.24 -16.75 -12.11
C CYS A 68 5.75 -16.86 -12.00
N SER A 69 6.49 -16.63 -13.09
CA SER A 69 7.95 -16.68 -13.09
C SER A 69 8.57 -15.53 -12.28
N THR A 70 8.12 -14.29 -12.51
CA THR A 70 8.65 -13.07 -11.86
C THR A 70 8.48 -13.12 -10.34
N HIS A 71 7.30 -13.53 -9.87
CA HIS A 71 7.00 -13.58 -8.44
C HIS A 71 7.25 -14.94 -7.80
N ARG A 72 7.83 -15.89 -8.56
CA ARG A 72 8.07 -17.28 -8.15
C ARG A 72 6.80 -17.92 -7.55
N LEU A 73 5.64 -17.59 -8.13
CA LEU A 73 4.34 -18.06 -7.66
C LEU A 73 4.19 -19.54 -8.02
N ARG A 74 4.14 -20.40 -7.00
CA ARG A 74 4.04 -21.85 -7.16
C ARG A 74 3.01 -22.42 -6.19
N PHE A 75 1.98 -23.06 -6.74
CA PHE A 75 1.02 -23.89 -6.01
C PHE A 75 0.39 -24.89 -6.99
N ASN A 76 -0.13 -25.99 -6.46
CA ASN A 76 -0.73 -27.10 -7.21
C ASN A 76 -2.17 -27.44 -6.73
N SER A 77 -2.77 -26.56 -5.93
CA SER A 77 -4.13 -26.70 -5.39
C SER A 77 -4.80 -25.33 -5.32
N THR A 78 -6.12 -25.31 -5.47
CA THR A 78 -6.96 -24.10 -5.37
C THR A 78 -7.31 -23.74 -3.93
N GLN A 79 -7.18 -24.65 -2.95
CA GLN A 79 -7.69 -24.44 -1.60
C GLN A 79 -7.12 -23.16 -0.93
N LYS A 80 -5.82 -22.94 -1.08
CA LYS A 80 -5.13 -21.78 -0.51
C LYS A 80 -5.47 -20.46 -1.21
N PRO A 81 -5.35 -20.35 -2.54
CA PRO A 81 -5.73 -19.11 -3.22
C PRO A 81 -7.22 -18.79 -3.05
N GLU A 82 -8.12 -19.79 -3.04
CA GLU A 82 -9.55 -19.56 -2.76
C GLU A 82 -9.80 -19.04 -1.35
N SER A 83 -9.08 -19.54 -0.35
CA SER A 83 -9.16 -19.00 1.02
C SER A 83 -8.75 -17.53 1.08
N VAL A 84 -7.73 -17.13 0.30
CA VAL A 84 -7.29 -15.74 0.18
C VAL A 84 -8.34 -14.89 -0.53
N VAL A 85 -8.83 -15.32 -1.68
CA VAL A 85 -9.84 -14.60 -2.48
C VAL A 85 -11.11 -14.40 -1.65
N THR A 86 -11.61 -15.46 -1.01
CA THR A 86 -12.80 -15.40 -0.15
C THR A 86 -12.58 -14.44 1.03
N PHE A 87 -11.40 -14.47 1.66
CA PHE A 87 -11.07 -13.53 2.73
C PHE A 87 -11.19 -12.08 2.26
N PHE A 88 -10.60 -11.71 1.12
CA PHE A 88 -10.69 -10.34 0.62
C PHE A 88 -12.12 -9.97 0.21
N ARG A 89 -12.89 -10.87 -0.43
CA ARG A 89 -14.31 -10.64 -0.75
C ARG A 89 -15.14 -10.35 0.50
N ASN A 90 -14.90 -11.07 1.60
CA ASN A 90 -15.59 -10.83 2.88
C ASN A 90 -15.29 -9.44 3.48
N TYR A 91 -14.19 -8.81 3.08
CA TYR A 91 -13.84 -7.43 3.44
C TYR A 91 -14.31 -6.39 2.42
N GLY A 92 -15.09 -6.79 1.41
CA GLY A 92 -15.72 -5.90 0.44
C GLY A 92 -14.88 -5.61 -0.81
N PHE A 93 -13.84 -6.40 -1.09
CA PHE A 93 -13.11 -6.27 -2.36
C PHE A 93 -13.95 -6.82 -3.51
N SER A 94 -14.14 -6.00 -4.56
CA SER A 94 -14.76 -6.43 -5.82
C SER A 94 -13.81 -7.31 -6.65
N ASP A 95 -14.35 -8.06 -7.60
CA ASP A 95 -13.54 -8.93 -8.46
C ASP A 95 -12.53 -8.14 -9.32
N SER A 96 -12.88 -6.92 -9.77
CA SER A 96 -11.95 -6.05 -10.49
C SER A 96 -10.80 -5.57 -9.60
N GLN A 97 -11.10 -5.15 -8.37
CA GLN A 97 -10.09 -4.77 -7.38
C GLN A 97 -9.20 -5.95 -7.01
N LEU A 98 -9.76 -7.15 -6.88
CA LEU A 98 -9.00 -8.38 -6.63
C LEU A 98 -8.08 -8.72 -7.78
N ARG A 99 -8.59 -8.65 -9.01
CA ARG A 99 -7.79 -8.83 -10.22
C ARG A 99 -6.60 -7.87 -10.24
N ASP A 100 -6.83 -6.58 -10.02
CA ASP A 100 -5.75 -5.58 -10.01
C ASP A 100 -4.76 -5.79 -8.85
N LEU A 101 -5.27 -6.18 -7.68
CA LEU A 101 -4.47 -6.52 -6.51
C LEU A 101 -3.55 -7.72 -6.79
N ILE A 102 -4.07 -8.79 -7.39
CA ILE A 102 -3.30 -9.98 -7.73
C ILE A 102 -2.31 -9.69 -8.86
N ALA A 103 -2.65 -8.84 -9.83
CA ALA A 103 -1.70 -8.40 -10.84
C ALA A 103 -0.50 -7.67 -10.23
N LYS A 104 -0.73 -6.84 -9.19
CA LYS A 104 0.33 -6.11 -8.47
C LYS A 104 1.13 -6.99 -7.52
N MET A 105 0.47 -7.93 -6.83
CA MET A 105 1.11 -8.75 -5.81
C MET A 105 0.60 -10.21 -5.84
N PRO A 106 1.02 -11.01 -6.84
CA PRO A 106 0.52 -12.38 -7.01
C PRO A 106 0.82 -13.29 -5.81
N GLY A 107 1.90 -12.99 -5.07
CA GLY A 107 2.28 -13.73 -3.86
C GLY A 107 1.22 -13.75 -2.76
N LEU A 108 0.22 -12.86 -2.79
CA LEU A 108 -0.91 -12.89 -1.86
C LEU A 108 -1.68 -14.21 -1.93
N LEU A 109 -1.80 -14.82 -3.10
CA LEU A 109 -2.48 -16.11 -3.29
C LEU A 109 -1.85 -17.25 -2.48
N SER A 110 -0.60 -17.07 -2.05
CA SER A 110 0.15 -18.00 -1.22
C SER A 110 0.24 -17.58 0.25
N CYS A 111 -0.46 -16.54 0.70
CA CYS A 111 -0.42 -16.10 2.09
C CYS A 111 -1.36 -16.91 3.00
N LYS A 112 -1.30 -16.67 4.31
CA LYS A 112 -2.25 -17.21 5.29
C LYS A 112 -3.10 -16.04 5.80
N PRO A 113 -4.20 -15.68 5.13
CA PRO A 113 -4.83 -14.37 5.29
C PRO A 113 -5.25 -14.09 6.75
N PHE A 114 -5.83 -15.07 7.43
CA PHE A 114 -6.21 -14.97 8.84
C PHE A 114 -5.03 -14.77 9.81
N LYS A 115 -3.83 -15.24 9.45
CA LYS A 115 -2.63 -15.09 10.29
C LYS A 115 -1.83 -13.83 9.95
N THR A 116 -1.81 -13.42 8.68
CA THR A 116 -0.87 -12.39 8.20
C THR A 116 -1.53 -11.09 7.79
N VAL A 117 -2.77 -11.12 7.28
CA VAL A 117 -3.50 -9.96 6.77
C VAL A 117 -4.53 -9.48 7.78
N LEU A 118 -5.32 -10.39 8.35
CA LEU A 118 -6.38 -10.09 9.31
C LEU A 118 -5.91 -9.22 10.48
N PRO A 119 -4.76 -9.47 11.15
CA PRO A 119 -4.32 -8.60 12.24
C PRO A 119 -4.10 -7.14 11.80
N LYS A 120 -3.66 -6.93 10.56
CA LYS A 120 -3.46 -5.58 10.00
C LYS A 120 -4.80 -4.88 9.74
N PHE A 121 -5.79 -5.62 9.23
CA PHE A 121 -7.12 -5.07 9.01
C PHE A 121 -7.79 -4.71 10.34
N GLN A 122 -7.71 -5.60 11.33
CA GLN A 122 -8.25 -5.34 12.67
C GLN A 122 -7.58 -4.15 13.35
N PHE A 123 -6.28 -3.93 13.11
CA PHE A 123 -5.62 -2.70 13.57
C PHE A 123 -6.25 -1.45 12.97
N PHE A 124 -6.46 -1.37 11.64
CA PHE A 124 -7.07 -0.18 11.05
C PHE A 124 -8.54 0.00 11.47
N LEU A 125 -9.31 -1.09 11.58
CA LEU A 125 -10.68 -1.05 12.10
C LEU A 125 -10.72 -0.51 13.53
N SER A 126 -9.79 -0.94 14.41
CA SER A 126 -9.74 -0.44 15.79
C SER A 126 -9.35 1.04 15.91
N LYS A 127 -8.77 1.61 14.85
CA LYS A 127 -8.51 3.06 14.71
C LYS A 127 -9.68 3.83 14.08
N GLY A 128 -10.79 3.15 13.76
CA GLY A 128 -11.99 3.76 13.19
C GLY A 128 -12.04 3.77 11.67
N ALA A 129 -11.20 3.00 10.98
CA ALA A 129 -11.31 2.83 9.54
C ALA A 129 -12.57 2.02 9.18
N SER A 130 -13.18 2.33 8.04
CA SER A 130 -14.21 1.47 7.43
C SER A 130 -13.58 0.36 6.59
N ASN A 131 -14.36 -0.67 6.22
CA ASN A 131 -13.91 -1.67 5.25
C ASN A 131 -13.52 -1.02 3.91
N SER A 132 -14.26 0.00 3.45
CA SER A 132 -13.91 0.75 2.24
C SER A 132 -12.58 1.47 2.32
N ASP A 133 -12.22 2.02 3.49
CA ASP A 133 -10.90 2.63 3.70
C ASP A 133 -9.80 1.58 3.57
N ILE A 134 -10.00 0.40 4.14
CA ILE A 134 -9.04 -0.71 4.06
C ILE A 134 -8.90 -1.19 2.61
N VAL A 135 -10.01 -1.37 1.88
CA VAL A 135 -10.00 -1.72 0.45
C VAL A 135 -9.17 -0.70 -0.33
N ASN A 136 -9.46 0.59 -0.15
CA ASN A 136 -8.77 1.68 -0.84
C ASN A 136 -7.26 1.69 -0.52
N LEU A 137 -6.89 1.55 0.76
CA LEU A 137 -5.50 1.51 1.21
C LEU A 137 -4.73 0.34 0.57
N VAL A 138 -5.31 -0.86 0.56
CA VAL A 138 -4.70 -2.07 -0.01
C VAL A 138 -4.59 -1.98 -1.54
N CYS A 139 -5.63 -1.50 -2.23
CA CYS A 139 -5.61 -1.37 -3.68
C CYS A 139 -4.57 -0.34 -4.15
N LYS A 140 -4.34 0.73 -3.36
CA LYS A 140 -3.32 1.74 -3.65
C LYS A 140 -1.91 1.20 -3.48
N ASN A 141 -1.62 0.55 -2.35
CA ASN A 141 -0.31 -0.05 -2.14
C ASN A 141 -0.43 -1.36 -1.34
N PRO A 142 -0.47 -2.53 -1.99
CA PRO A 142 -0.55 -3.79 -1.27
C PRO A 142 0.74 -4.19 -0.56
N VAL A 143 1.87 -3.53 -0.87
CA VAL A 143 3.20 -3.89 -0.32
C VAL A 143 3.23 -3.77 1.20
N PHE A 144 2.43 -2.89 1.82
CA PHE A 144 2.40 -2.78 3.29
C PHE A 144 1.91 -4.07 3.96
N LEU A 145 1.18 -4.93 3.26
CA LEU A 145 0.77 -6.23 3.78
C LEU A 145 1.95 -7.18 4.00
N THR A 146 3.12 -6.90 3.43
CA THR A 146 4.37 -7.62 3.71
C THR A 146 5.10 -7.11 4.95
N ALA A 147 4.75 -5.92 5.44
CA ALA A 147 5.37 -5.32 6.62
C ALA A 147 4.92 -6.03 7.90
N SER A 148 5.79 -5.99 8.92
CA SER A 148 5.42 -6.39 10.29
C SER A 148 4.39 -5.41 10.85
N LEU A 149 3.34 -5.95 11.47
CA LEU A 149 2.32 -5.14 12.14
C LEU A 149 2.97 -4.27 13.22
N ASP A 150 3.59 -4.89 14.21
CA ASP A 150 4.08 -4.19 15.40
C ASP A 150 5.34 -3.36 15.11
N LYS A 151 6.29 -3.91 14.33
CA LYS A 151 7.58 -3.24 14.10
C LYS A 151 7.51 -2.11 13.08
N LYS A 152 6.51 -2.11 12.20
CA LYS A 152 6.41 -1.14 11.10
C LYS A 152 5.08 -0.40 11.11
N ILE A 153 3.97 -1.09 10.91
CA ILE A 153 2.66 -0.45 10.68
C ILE A 153 2.22 0.34 11.91
N VAL A 154 2.20 -0.28 13.09
CA VAL A 154 1.78 0.35 14.35
C VAL A 154 2.68 1.53 14.67
N GLN A 155 4.01 1.34 14.67
CA GLN A 155 4.97 2.41 14.95
C GLN A 155 4.82 3.61 14.01
N THR A 156 4.68 3.38 12.71
CA THR A 156 4.51 4.48 11.75
C THR A 156 3.16 5.17 11.93
N TYR A 157 2.09 4.40 12.13
CA TYR A 157 0.76 4.95 12.38
C TYR A 157 0.75 5.84 13.64
N GLU A 158 1.31 5.36 14.75
CA GLU A 158 1.35 6.09 16.01
C GLU A 158 2.18 7.38 15.92
N LEU A 159 3.28 7.37 15.17
CA LEU A 159 4.07 8.58 14.91
C LEU A 159 3.27 9.62 14.13
N VAL A 160 2.58 9.21 13.06
CA VAL A 160 1.71 10.11 12.27
C VAL A 160 0.54 10.61 13.13
N CYS A 161 -0.10 9.72 13.87
CA CYS A 161 -1.23 10.06 14.73
C CYS A 161 -0.81 10.99 15.87
N ARG A 162 0.39 10.84 16.44
CA ARG A 162 0.93 11.78 17.43
C ARG A 162 1.17 13.16 16.84
N PHE A 163 1.60 13.24 15.58
CA PHE A 163 1.81 14.51 14.89
C PHE A 163 0.49 15.21 14.56
N LEU A 164 -0.50 14.48 14.05
CA LEU A 164 -1.81 15.01 13.65
C LEU A 164 -2.78 15.16 14.83
N GLN A 165 -2.57 14.39 15.90
CA GLN A 165 -3.42 14.29 17.09
C GLN A 165 -4.86 13.83 16.76
N SER A 166 -5.02 13.04 15.69
CA SER A 166 -6.32 12.54 15.25
C SER A 166 -6.19 11.26 14.41
N ASP A 167 -6.88 10.20 14.81
CA ASP A 167 -7.00 8.97 14.01
C ASP A 167 -7.70 9.23 12.68
N LYS A 168 -8.75 10.04 12.67
CA LYS A 168 -9.49 10.41 11.46
C LYS A 168 -8.58 11.09 10.43
N GLU A 169 -7.76 12.06 10.85
CA GLU A 169 -6.82 12.74 9.95
C GLU A 169 -5.69 11.80 9.50
N THR A 170 -5.22 10.92 10.40
CA THR A 170 -4.21 9.91 10.09
C THR A 170 -4.70 8.94 9.02
N LEU A 171 -5.90 8.40 9.18
CA LEU A 171 -6.52 7.51 8.20
C LEU A 171 -6.77 8.22 6.86
N ALA A 172 -7.24 9.48 6.89
CA ALA A 172 -7.39 10.27 5.67
C ALA A 172 -6.05 10.48 4.93
N LEU A 173 -4.96 10.73 5.67
CA LEU A 173 -3.63 10.88 5.10
C LEU A 173 -3.10 9.56 4.53
N LEU A 174 -3.28 8.44 5.23
CA LEU A 174 -2.89 7.11 4.74
C LEU A 174 -3.70 6.71 3.49
N ASN A 175 -4.99 7.01 3.48
CA ASN A 175 -5.84 6.82 2.31
C ASN A 175 -5.39 7.69 1.13
N TYR A 176 -4.87 8.89 1.39
CA TYR A 176 -4.29 9.74 0.35
C TYR A 176 -2.94 9.20 -0.14
N ASN A 177 -2.07 8.77 0.79
CA ASN A 177 -0.73 8.27 0.52
C ASN A 177 -0.42 6.97 1.30
N ALA A 178 -0.74 5.84 0.68
CA ALA A 178 -0.54 4.51 1.28
C ALA A 178 0.95 4.15 1.46
N ASN A 179 1.87 4.84 0.76
CA ASN A 179 3.31 4.56 0.83
C ASN A 179 3.93 4.91 2.19
N LEU A 180 3.26 5.75 2.98
CA LEU A 180 3.72 6.13 4.32
C LEU A 180 3.99 4.89 5.21
N LEU A 181 3.22 3.81 5.04
CA LEU A 181 3.39 2.57 5.82
C LEU A 181 4.60 1.72 5.42
N CYS A 182 5.16 1.95 4.23
CA CYS A 182 6.27 1.16 3.67
C CYS A 182 7.59 1.93 3.59
N ASP A 183 7.52 3.26 3.57
CA ASP A 183 8.67 4.12 3.32
C ASP A 183 9.51 4.32 4.59
N PRO A 184 10.77 3.85 4.61
CA PRO A 184 11.65 4.04 5.77
C PRO A 184 12.03 5.51 6.02
N TYR A 185 12.01 6.36 4.99
CA TYR A 185 12.37 7.78 5.09
C TYR A 185 11.27 8.59 5.77
N VAL A 186 10.00 8.21 5.59
CA VAL A 186 8.86 8.86 6.24
C VAL A 186 8.98 8.81 7.76
N ARG A 187 9.38 7.65 8.31
CA ARG A 187 9.64 7.53 9.75
C ARG A 187 10.70 8.52 10.21
N ASN A 188 11.83 8.59 9.52
CA ASN A 188 12.94 9.47 9.89
C ASN A 188 12.55 10.95 9.78
N ASN A 189 11.83 11.33 8.73
CA ASN A 189 11.37 12.69 8.51
C ASN A 189 10.36 13.13 9.58
N ILE A 190 9.40 12.27 9.92
CA ILE A 190 8.41 12.57 10.97
C ILE A 190 9.09 12.64 12.34
N THR A 191 10.02 11.74 12.66
CA THR A 191 10.77 11.79 13.91
C THR A 191 11.57 13.10 14.02
N MET A 192 12.32 13.48 12.97
CA MET A 192 13.05 14.75 12.96
C MET A 192 12.13 15.97 13.10
N LEU A 193 10.94 15.95 12.48
CA LEU A 193 9.97 17.03 12.60
C LEU A 193 9.39 17.12 14.02
N ILE A 194 9.08 15.98 14.65
CA ILE A 194 8.61 15.96 16.03
C ILE A 194 9.70 16.48 16.97
N GLU A 195 10.94 16.02 16.83
CA GLU A 195 12.06 16.47 17.68
C GLU A 195 12.37 17.96 17.51
N LYS A 196 12.41 18.47 16.28
CA LYS A 196 12.71 19.89 16.02
C LYS A 196 11.59 20.84 16.44
N TRP A 197 10.33 20.39 16.41
CA TRP A 197 9.17 21.27 16.63
C TRP A 197 8.42 20.99 17.94
N SER A 198 8.85 20.01 18.75
CA SER A 198 8.32 19.75 20.10
C SER A 198 9.19 20.32 21.22
N VAL A 199 10.28 21.03 20.90
CA VAL A 199 11.02 21.81 21.91
C VAL A 199 10.16 23.03 22.28
N PRO A 200 9.71 23.17 23.55
CA PRO A 200 9.14 24.44 23.98
C PRO A 200 10.28 25.45 23.87
N LEU A 201 10.06 26.55 23.13
CA LEU A 201 10.90 27.73 23.26
C LEU A 201 10.92 28.07 24.75
N LYS A 202 12.01 27.70 25.45
CA LYS A 202 12.25 28.17 26.81
C LYS A 202 12.29 29.68 26.64
N HIS A 203 11.23 30.34 27.11
CA HIS A 203 11.19 31.79 27.16
C HIS A 203 12.44 32.24 27.90
N GLU A 204 13.34 32.85 27.15
CA GLU A 204 14.41 33.69 27.66
C GLU A 204 13.71 34.79 28.46
N LYS A 205 13.71 34.64 29.79
CA LYS A 205 13.41 35.76 30.69
C LYS A 205 14.56 36.73 30.51
N ILE A 206 14.36 37.72 29.65
CA ILE A 206 15.20 38.91 29.60
C ILE A 206 14.70 39.83 30.72
N GLY A 207 15.61 40.09 31.68
CA GLY A 207 15.68 41.28 32.54
C GLY A 207 14.42 41.74 33.24
#